data_AF-A0ABD1DAE7-F1
#
_entry.id   AF-A0ABD1DAE7-F1
#
_cell.length_a   1.000
_cell.length_b   1.000
_cell.length_c   1.000
_cell.angle_alpha   90.00
_cell.angle_beta   90.00
_cell.angle_gamma   90.00
#
_symmetry.space_group_name_H-M   'P 1'
#
loop_
_entity.id
_entity.type
_entity.pdbx_description
1 polymer ?
#
loop_
_entity_poly.entity_id
_entity_poly.type
_entity_poly.pdbx_seq_one_letter_code
_entity_poly.pdbx_strand_id
1 'polypeptide(L)'
;LQRLLRIQNEELIKFLQDVLDALFAMFSTDDGNSTPHSGLVFHVLVSIFSLMQSSKFQHFKPVMDAYIKDHFAAPLVYKGLLSSVQHLADWMTTAENLEPILQCFTSLEFIFKLIIQSRKLFAHASGGQYEDKFKHDLFAVFGSLNNMLPVSGSPHILPTQEALLSSIGVVFEQLRAIITKAELETLVKTMLDAVPKDAQPPLIQAKLKAIKDMVSGQMFQDDDTRSVILNIACKHLRTHLARRDELRLCSEILAEILIKLHEAKVKSGEKPSNAIQHDLDTLFSNIFPNMMQTITVLGNGGNESLVCSLFAVMLGLMQLLDESHYQRMWDRLCSGGNNKDVKEFIQQCLNIFKDILEQDWIIFSKDWLVMKMSANEVLRKTLEELAKPLVYRFLGPQSFDSQLWWSYFSVAVIFLTQPSLQIEQYHETKRRKILSTHGDMRVAMGFQILSMWAQLGEHKLHFIPSMVGPFLEVTLVPEPALRKATFTVFYDMMQCEQVSFQFSLSNH
;
A
#
# COMPACT_ATOMS: atom_id res chain seq x y z
N LEU A 1 22.89 -41.86 0.80
CA LEU A 1 21.91 -40.82 1.19
C LEU A 1 22.01 -40.44 2.68
N GLN A 2 21.76 -41.32 3.65
CA GLN A 2 21.91 -40.95 5.07
C GLN A 2 23.33 -40.51 5.47
N ARG A 3 24.38 -41.05 4.83
CA ARG A 3 25.77 -40.59 5.03
C ARG A 3 26.05 -39.21 4.42
N LEU A 4 25.34 -38.80 3.36
CA LEU A 4 25.49 -37.47 2.73
C LEU A 4 25.07 -36.36 3.69
N LEU A 5 24.06 -36.60 4.53
CA LEU A 5 23.64 -35.67 5.59
C LEU A 5 24.68 -35.51 6.71
N ARG A 6 25.76 -36.30 6.71
CA ARG A 6 26.84 -36.27 7.71
C ARG A 6 28.17 -35.75 7.14
N ILE A 7 28.22 -35.42 5.85
CA ILE A 7 29.42 -34.86 5.20
C ILE A 7 29.65 -33.43 5.69
N GLN A 8 30.92 -32.99 5.72
CA GLN A 8 31.23 -31.59 6.04
C GLN A 8 30.59 -30.67 5.00
N ASN A 9 29.81 -29.70 5.46
CA ASN A 9 29.06 -28.76 4.62
C ASN A 9 29.91 -28.06 3.54
N GLU A 10 31.20 -27.86 3.79
CA GLU A 10 32.15 -27.23 2.86
C GLU A 10 32.55 -28.17 1.70
N GLU A 11 32.69 -29.47 1.95
CA GLU A 11 32.95 -30.46 0.90
C GLU A 11 31.74 -30.67 0.00
N LEU A 12 30.54 -30.69 0.60
CA LEU A 12 29.27 -30.79 -0.13
C LEU A 12 29.10 -29.65 -1.15
N ILE A 13 29.46 -28.42 -0.76
CA ILE A 13 29.35 -27.25 -1.65
C ILE A 13 30.38 -27.31 -2.78
N LYS A 14 31.58 -27.82 -2.52
CA LYS A 14 32.64 -27.95 -3.54
C LYS A 14 32.22 -28.89 -4.68
N PHE A 15 31.48 -29.95 -4.37
CA PHE A 15 31.00 -30.94 -5.34
C PHE A 15 29.49 -30.81 -5.61
N LEU A 16 28.92 -29.62 -5.42
CA LEU A 16 27.47 -29.41 -5.44
C LEU A 16 26.83 -29.87 -6.75
N GLN A 17 27.44 -29.56 -7.90
CA GLN A 17 26.95 -29.96 -9.21
C GLN A 17 26.87 -31.50 -9.33
N ASP A 18 27.99 -32.20 -9.11
CA ASP A 18 28.05 -33.66 -9.21
C ASP A 18 27.07 -34.35 -8.26
N VAL A 19 26.92 -33.81 -7.04
CA VAL A 19 25.97 -34.30 -6.04
C VAL A 19 24.53 -34.11 -6.51
N LEU A 20 24.17 -32.92 -7.02
CA LEU A 20 22.82 -32.64 -7.50
C LEU A 20 22.46 -33.50 -8.71
N ASP A 21 23.37 -33.65 -9.68
CA ASP A 21 23.15 -34.49 -10.87
C ASP A 21 22.91 -35.95 -10.48
N ALA A 22 23.71 -36.49 -9.55
CA ALA A 22 23.51 -37.84 -9.03
C ALA A 22 22.18 -37.98 -8.27
N LEU A 23 21.79 -36.98 -7.48
CA LEU A 23 20.51 -36.98 -6.77
C LEU A 23 19.33 -36.97 -7.75
N PHE A 24 19.33 -36.10 -8.76
CA PHE A 24 18.25 -36.03 -9.74
C PHE A 24 18.16 -37.28 -10.62
N ALA A 25 19.29 -37.92 -10.96
CA ALA A 25 19.30 -39.21 -11.65
C ALA A 25 18.62 -40.33 -10.83
N MET A 26 18.68 -40.28 -9.50
CA MET A 26 18.00 -41.23 -8.61
C MET A 26 16.55 -40.83 -8.27
N PHE A 27 16.17 -39.58 -8.56
CA PHE A 27 14.93 -38.99 -8.06
C PHE A 27 13.69 -39.45 -8.81
N SER A 28 13.78 -39.62 -10.13
CA SER A 28 12.66 -40.04 -10.98
C SER A 28 13.12 -40.99 -12.08
N THR A 29 12.22 -41.85 -12.55
CA THR A 29 12.46 -42.66 -13.76
C THR A 29 12.49 -41.79 -15.02
N ASP A 30 12.90 -42.38 -16.15
CA ASP A 30 12.91 -41.70 -17.46
C ASP A 30 11.53 -41.17 -17.90
N ASP A 31 10.44 -41.74 -17.38
CA ASP A 31 9.05 -41.29 -17.60
C ASP A 31 8.59 -40.18 -16.62
N GLY A 32 9.44 -39.84 -15.64
CA GLY A 32 9.16 -38.88 -14.59
C GLY A 32 8.35 -39.42 -13.42
N ASN A 33 8.30 -40.75 -13.24
CA ASN A 33 7.62 -41.39 -12.11
C ASN A 33 8.57 -41.50 -10.90
N SER A 34 8.01 -41.53 -9.69
CA SER A 34 8.78 -41.71 -8.47
C SER A 34 9.45 -43.08 -8.41
N THR A 35 10.66 -43.12 -7.85
CA THR A 35 11.43 -44.31 -7.50
C THR A 35 11.25 -44.65 -6.01
N PRO A 36 11.65 -45.84 -5.54
CA PRO A 36 11.67 -46.17 -4.11
C PRO A 36 12.56 -45.24 -3.27
N HIS A 37 13.44 -44.47 -3.91
CA HIS A 37 14.37 -43.56 -3.25
C HIS A 37 13.94 -42.09 -3.31
N SER A 38 12.89 -41.73 -4.08
CA SER A 38 12.49 -40.34 -4.31
C SER A 38 12.28 -39.54 -3.03
N GLY A 39 11.58 -40.11 -2.04
CA GLY A 39 11.35 -39.41 -0.76
C GLY A 39 12.64 -39.10 0.00
N LEU A 40 13.59 -40.05 0.02
CA LEU A 40 14.87 -39.85 0.69
C LEU A 40 15.77 -38.87 -0.08
N VAL A 41 15.74 -38.92 -1.42
CA VAL A 41 16.43 -37.96 -2.28
C VAL A 41 15.87 -36.56 -2.07
N PHE A 42 14.54 -36.39 -2.03
CA PHE A 42 13.90 -35.11 -1.77
C PHE A 42 14.31 -34.53 -0.41
N HIS A 43 14.32 -35.36 0.64
CA HIS A 43 14.79 -34.93 1.95
C HIS A 43 16.25 -34.43 1.90
N VAL A 44 17.14 -35.13 1.19
CA VAL A 44 18.54 -34.68 1.03
C VAL A 44 18.60 -33.36 0.26
N LEU A 45 17.84 -33.20 -0.82
CA LEU A 45 17.76 -31.95 -1.57
C LEU A 45 17.31 -30.77 -0.69
N VAL A 46 16.24 -30.97 0.09
CA VAL A 46 15.73 -29.97 1.04
C VAL A 46 16.80 -29.58 2.07
N SER A 47 17.53 -30.54 2.63
CA SER A 47 18.63 -30.24 3.56
C SER A 47 19.76 -29.44 2.89
N ILE A 48 20.11 -29.75 1.63
CA ILE A 48 21.09 -28.98 0.85
C ILE A 48 20.59 -27.54 0.62
N PHE A 49 19.33 -27.37 0.22
CA PHE A 49 18.76 -26.05 -0.03
C PHE A 49 18.66 -25.20 1.23
N SER A 50 18.26 -25.81 2.35
CA SER A 50 18.22 -25.14 3.66
C SER A 50 19.63 -24.71 4.11
N LEU A 51 20.65 -25.54 3.89
CA LEU A 51 22.05 -25.19 4.16
C LEU A 51 22.48 -23.95 3.37
N MET A 52 22.13 -23.88 2.09
CA MET A 52 22.46 -22.77 1.19
C MET A 52 21.77 -21.45 1.56
N GLN A 53 20.67 -21.51 2.31
CA GLN A 53 19.97 -20.35 2.83
C GLN A 53 20.51 -19.87 4.18
N SER A 54 21.39 -20.63 4.84
CA SER A 54 22.02 -20.21 6.09
C SER A 54 22.99 -19.05 5.87
N SER A 55 23.15 -18.20 6.89
CA SER A 55 24.06 -17.04 6.85
C SER A 55 25.52 -17.43 6.53
N LYS A 56 25.94 -18.64 6.90
CA LYS A 56 27.29 -19.15 6.60
C LYS A 56 27.51 -19.41 5.11
N PHE A 57 26.47 -19.81 4.37
CA PHE A 57 26.59 -20.27 2.98
C PHE A 57 25.80 -19.45 1.96
N GLN A 58 25.14 -18.37 2.38
CA GLN A 58 24.37 -17.48 1.50
C GLN A 58 25.18 -16.93 0.31
N HIS A 59 26.50 -16.79 0.44
CA HIS A 59 27.38 -16.33 -0.66
C HIS A 59 27.49 -17.34 -1.80
N PHE A 60 27.05 -18.58 -1.61
CA PHE A 60 27.02 -19.61 -2.64
C PHE A 60 25.69 -19.67 -3.41
N LYS A 61 24.69 -18.85 -3.07
CA LYS A 61 23.44 -18.76 -3.87
C LYS A 61 23.70 -18.57 -5.38
N PRO A 62 24.64 -17.70 -5.82
CA PRO A 62 24.95 -17.55 -7.24
C PRO A 62 25.47 -18.83 -7.91
N VAL A 63 26.14 -19.71 -7.17
CA VAL A 63 26.63 -21.01 -7.69
C VAL A 63 25.45 -21.94 -7.97
N MET A 64 24.47 -21.99 -7.06
CA MET A 64 23.24 -22.75 -7.29
C MET A 64 22.45 -22.18 -8.47
N ASP A 65 22.34 -20.87 -8.58
CA ASP A 65 21.63 -20.22 -9.69
C ASP A 65 22.32 -20.52 -11.05
N ALA A 66 23.65 -20.53 -11.09
CA ALA A 66 24.41 -20.92 -12.28
C ALA A 66 24.24 -22.41 -12.62
N TYR A 67 24.22 -23.30 -11.63
CA TYR A 67 23.91 -24.72 -11.85
C TYR A 67 22.52 -24.90 -12.46
N ILE A 68 21.49 -24.30 -11.85
CA ILE A 68 20.10 -24.41 -12.34
C ILE A 68 19.98 -23.87 -13.76
N LYS A 69 20.65 -22.75 -14.07
CA LYS A 69 20.54 -22.11 -15.38
C LYS A 69 21.30 -22.88 -16.46
N ASP A 70 22.55 -23.25 -16.20
CA ASP A 70 23.51 -23.63 -17.24
C ASP A 70 23.82 -25.15 -17.28
N HIS A 71 23.54 -25.89 -16.20
CA HIS A 71 23.95 -27.30 -16.07
C HIS A 71 22.79 -28.27 -15.84
N PHE A 72 21.73 -27.84 -15.16
CA PHE A 72 20.60 -28.69 -14.83
C PHE A 72 19.93 -29.25 -16.09
N ALA A 73 19.89 -30.58 -16.22
CA ALA A 73 19.48 -31.28 -17.43
C ALA A 73 18.41 -32.37 -17.18
N ALA A 74 17.49 -32.16 -16.23
CA ALA A 74 16.47 -33.14 -15.86
C ALA A 74 15.04 -32.64 -16.21
N PRO A 75 14.49 -32.95 -17.41
CA PRO A 75 13.24 -32.36 -17.90
C PRO A 75 11.98 -32.87 -17.17
N LEU A 76 11.99 -34.05 -16.57
CA LEU A 76 10.78 -34.66 -15.99
C LEU A 76 10.73 -34.62 -14.46
N VAL A 77 11.80 -34.14 -13.82
CA VAL A 77 11.93 -34.04 -12.36
C VAL A 77 10.88 -33.12 -11.71
N TYR A 78 10.35 -32.12 -12.46
CA TYR A 78 9.30 -31.23 -11.93
C TYR A 78 8.10 -31.99 -11.37
N LYS A 79 7.71 -33.13 -11.96
CA LYS A 79 6.58 -33.95 -11.51
C LYS A 79 6.82 -34.46 -10.08
N GLY A 80 8.00 -35.05 -9.86
CA GLY A 80 8.41 -35.55 -8.56
C GLY A 80 8.52 -34.43 -7.53
N LEU A 81 9.10 -33.28 -7.92
CA LEU A 81 9.25 -32.13 -7.01
C LEU A 81 7.89 -31.57 -6.59
N LEU A 82 6.96 -31.36 -7.54
CA LEU A 82 5.60 -30.91 -7.25
C LEU A 82 4.88 -31.90 -6.31
N SER A 83 4.90 -33.19 -6.65
CA SER A 83 4.28 -34.22 -5.81
C SER A 83 4.88 -34.30 -4.40
N SER A 84 6.19 -34.07 -4.26
CA SER A 84 6.87 -34.12 -2.96
C SER A 84 6.48 -32.93 -2.09
N VAL A 85 6.42 -31.72 -2.66
CA VAL A 85 5.93 -30.52 -1.94
C VAL A 85 4.47 -30.70 -1.52
N GLN A 86 3.63 -31.20 -2.42
CA GLN A 86 2.22 -31.46 -2.13
C GLN A 86 2.05 -32.46 -0.99
N HIS A 87 2.78 -33.59 -1.05
CA HIS A 87 2.74 -34.61 -0.02
C HIS A 87 3.16 -34.08 1.36
N LEU A 88 4.21 -33.25 1.43
CA LEU A 88 4.62 -32.63 2.70
C LEU A 88 3.58 -31.63 3.23
N ALA A 89 2.89 -30.90 2.36
CA ALA A 89 1.80 -30.01 2.75
C ALA A 89 0.61 -30.78 3.32
N ASP A 90 0.22 -31.88 2.68
CA ASP A 90 -0.91 -32.72 3.11
C ASP A 90 -0.63 -33.44 4.45
N TRP A 91 0.64 -33.75 4.74
CA TRP A 91 1.04 -34.48 5.95
C TRP A 91 1.29 -33.61 7.18
N MET A 92 1.21 -32.28 7.04
CA MET A 92 1.61 -31.34 8.09
C MET A 92 0.86 -31.53 9.42
N THR A 93 -0.42 -31.90 9.38
CA THR A 93 -1.25 -32.10 10.58
C THR A 93 -1.04 -33.44 11.28
N THR A 94 -0.49 -34.43 10.57
CA THR A 94 -0.30 -35.81 11.06
C THR A 94 1.16 -36.14 11.36
N ALA A 95 2.10 -35.28 10.96
CA ALA A 95 3.53 -35.53 11.12
C ALA A 95 3.99 -35.34 12.58
N GLU A 96 4.72 -36.34 13.11
CA GLU A 96 5.34 -36.26 14.43
C GLU A 96 6.53 -35.30 14.46
N ASN A 97 7.25 -35.16 13.34
CA ASN A 97 8.37 -34.24 13.18
C ASN A 97 8.12 -33.28 12.01
N LEU A 98 7.96 -31.98 12.32
CA LEU A 98 7.73 -30.92 11.36
C LEU A 98 9.01 -30.33 10.76
N GLU A 99 10.18 -30.65 11.30
CA GLU A 99 11.46 -30.08 10.85
C GLU A 99 11.71 -30.27 9.32
N PRO A 100 11.46 -31.44 8.70
CA PRO A 100 11.63 -31.59 7.26
C PRO A 100 10.66 -30.73 6.44
N ILE A 101 9.44 -30.53 6.94
CA ILE A 101 8.41 -29.72 6.28
C ILE A 101 8.81 -28.25 6.37
N LEU A 102 9.25 -27.80 7.55
CA LEU A 102 9.77 -26.46 7.77
C LEU A 102 10.96 -26.15 6.84
N GLN A 103 11.94 -27.07 6.77
CA GLN A 103 13.08 -26.93 5.87
C GLN A 103 12.65 -26.86 4.40
N CYS A 104 11.66 -27.68 4.01
CA CYS A 104 11.11 -27.66 2.65
C CYS A 104 10.49 -26.29 2.32
N PHE A 105 9.66 -25.74 3.22
CA PHE A 105 8.98 -24.47 2.96
C PHE A 105 9.93 -23.27 2.97
N THR A 106 10.93 -23.29 3.84
CA THR A 106 12.02 -22.29 3.80
C THR A 106 12.74 -22.37 2.45
N SER A 107 12.93 -23.58 1.91
CA SER A 107 13.67 -23.86 0.68
C SER A 107 12.88 -23.70 -0.64
N LEU A 108 11.62 -23.22 -0.60
CA LEU A 108 10.76 -23.16 -1.80
C LEU A 108 11.35 -22.32 -2.93
N GLU A 109 12.17 -21.32 -2.62
CA GLU A 109 12.89 -20.53 -3.63
C GLU A 109 13.64 -21.44 -4.62
N PHE A 110 14.46 -22.37 -4.12
CA PHE A 110 15.26 -23.25 -4.97
C PHE A 110 14.44 -24.36 -5.60
N ILE A 111 13.47 -24.91 -4.85
CA ILE A 111 12.59 -25.97 -5.36
C ILE A 111 11.80 -25.47 -6.57
N PHE A 112 11.24 -24.26 -6.51
CA PHE A 112 10.49 -23.69 -7.63
C PHE A 112 11.39 -23.26 -8.80
N LYS A 113 12.62 -22.77 -8.54
CA LYS A 113 13.61 -22.54 -9.62
C LYS A 113 13.85 -23.82 -10.43
N LEU A 114 14.03 -24.95 -9.76
CA LEU A 114 14.23 -26.26 -10.41
C LEU A 114 12.97 -26.78 -11.11
N ILE A 115 11.78 -26.64 -10.50
CA ILE A 115 10.50 -26.99 -11.15
C ILE A 115 10.33 -26.21 -12.45
N ILE A 116 10.56 -24.90 -12.42
CA ILE A 116 10.40 -24.02 -13.58
C ILE A 116 11.41 -24.40 -14.67
N GLN A 117 12.67 -24.64 -14.31
CA GLN A 117 13.69 -25.00 -15.30
C GLN A 117 13.40 -26.38 -15.91
N SER A 118 13.09 -27.37 -15.07
CA SER A 118 12.68 -28.71 -15.51
C SER A 118 11.50 -28.64 -16.48
N ARG A 119 10.48 -27.81 -16.19
CA ARG A 119 9.35 -27.58 -17.10
C ARG A 119 9.78 -26.92 -18.41
N LYS A 120 10.67 -25.92 -18.39
CA LYS A 120 11.18 -25.27 -19.62
C LYS A 120 11.91 -26.26 -20.52
N LEU A 121 12.77 -27.11 -19.94
CA LEU A 121 13.47 -28.18 -20.67
C LEU A 121 12.47 -29.14 -21.32
N PHE A 122 11.46 -29.60 -20.57
CA PHE A 122 10.45 -30.50 -21.10
C PHE A 122 9.56 -29.84 -22.17
N ALA A 123 9.16 -28.58 -21.98
CA ALA A 123 8.39 -27.83 -22.96
C ALA A 123 9.17 -27.67 -24.27
N HIS A 124 10.48 -27.41 -24.18
CA HIS A 124 11.36 -27.34 -25.35
C HIS A 124 11.45 -28.68 -26.09
N ALA A 125 11.65 -29.79 -25.36
CA ALA A 125 11.77 -31.13 -25.94
C ALA A 125 10.43 -31.66 -26.53
N SER A 126 9.30 -31.31 -25.92
CA SER A 126 7.97 -31.81 -26.29
C SER A 126 7.20 -30.88 -27.25
N GLY A 127 7.76 -29.72 -27.62
CA GLY A 127 7.06 -28.74 -28.45
C GLY A 127 5.86 -28.10 -27.74
N GLY A 128 5.93 -27.91 -26.42
CA GLY A 128 4.88 -27.26 -25.61
C GLY A 128 3.75 -28.19 -25.14
N GLN A 129 3.83 -29.49 -25.39
CA GLN A 129 2.80 -30.43 -24.92
C GLN A 129 2.72 -30.49 -23.38
N TYR A 130 1.59 -31.02 -22.88
CA TYR A 130 1.29 -31.22 -21.46
C TYR A 130 1.24 -29.95 -20.59
N GLU A 131 1.00 -28.78 -21.19
CA GLU A 131 0.89 -27.53 -20.44
C GLU A 131 -0.28 -27.56 -19.44
N ASP A 132 -1.47 -28.00 -19.87
CA ASP A 132 -2.64 -28.08 -18.99
C ASP A 132 -2.43 -29.04 -17.83
N LYS A 133 -1.77 -30.18 -18.08
CA LYS A 133 -1.43 -31.14 -17.02
C LYS A 133 -0.45 -30.54 -16.02
N PHE A 134 0.61 -29.88 -16.50
CA PHE A 134 1.55 -29.18 -15.63
C PHE A 134 0.85 -28.13 -14.78
N LYS A 135 -0.02 -27.31 -15.38
CA LYS A 135 -0.80 -26.31 -14.66
C LYS A 135 -1.72 -26.96 -13.64
N HIS A 136 -2.43 -28.02 -13.99
CA HIS A 136 -3.25 -28.77 -13.04
C HIS A 136 -2.45 -29.25 -11.82
N ASP A 137 -1.29 -29.88 -12.05
CA ASP A 137 -0.41 -30.36 -10.99
C ASP A 137 0.11 -29.18 -10.12
N LEU A 138 0.53 -28.09 -10.75
CA LEU A 138 0.97 -26.86 -10.07
C LEU A 138 -0.13 -26.30 -9.16
N PHE A 139 -1.34 -26.12 -9.68
CA PHE A 139 -2.48 -25.61 -8.92
C PHE A 139 -2.91 -26.57 -7.80
N ALA A 140 -2.77 -27.88 -7.99
CA ALA A 140 -3.01 -28.87 -6.94
C ALA A 140 -2.04 -28.71 -5.76
N VAL A 141 -0.73 -28.50 -6.04
CA VAL A 141 0.25 -28.21 -4.98
C VAL A 141 -0.14 -26.97 -4.19
N PHE A 142 -0.51 -25.88 -4.87
CA PHE A 142 -0.97 -24.66 -4.20
C PHE A 142 -2.27 -24.89 -3.41
N GLY A 143 -3.18 -25.73 -3.90
CA GLY A 143 -4.36 -26.17 -3.15
C GLY A 143 -3.99 -26.79 -1.80
N SER A 144 -3.06 -27.75 -1.79
CA SER A 144 -2.56 -28.39 -0.56
C SER A 144 -1.85 -27.39 0.36
N LEU A 145 -1.00 -26.50 -0.17
CA LEU A 145 -0.35 -25.45 0.61
C LEU A 145 -1.36 -24.47 1.23
N ASN A 146 -2.46 -24.16 0.52
CA ASN A 146 -3.49 -23.27 1.03
C ASN A 146 -4.31 -23.91 2.14
N ASN A 147 -4.66 -25.21 2.02
CA ASN A 147 -5.41 -25.97 3.03
C ASN A 147 -4.68 -26.06 4.38
N MET A 148 -3.37 -25.80 4.36
CA MET A 148 -2.48 -25.83 5.51
C MET A 148 -2.55 -24.55 6.38
N LEU A 149 -2.81 -23.40 5.76
CA LEU A 149 -2.84 -22.09 6.44
C LEU A 149 -3.98 -21.91 7.47
N PRO A 150 -5.19 -22.47 7.28
CA PRO A 150 -6.27 -22.35 8.26
C PRO A 150 -6.18 -23.36 9.42
N VAL A 151 -5.26 -24.32 9.38
CA VAL A 151 -5.08 -25.29 10.47
C VAL A 151 -4.78 -24.54 11.77
N SER A 152 -5.57 -24.82 12.81
CA SER A 152 -5.47 -24.18 14.12
C SER A 152 -4.03 -24.14 14.62
N GLY A 153 -3.56 -22.94 14.97
CA GLY A 153 -2.18 -22.66 15.34
C GLY A 153 -1.76 -23.31 16.66
N SER A 154 -1.42 -24.59 16.62
CA SER A 154 -0.54 -25.21 17.62
C SER A 154 0.83 -24.52 17.52
N PRO A 155 1.51 -24.22 18.65
CA PRO A 155 2.83 -23.55 18.64
C PRO A 155 3.88 -24.30 17.79
N HIS A 156 3.68 -25.59 17.53
CA HIS A 156 4.56 -26.40 16.68
C HIS A 156 4.32 -26.21 15.17
N ILE A 157 3.09 -25.88 14.77
CA ILE A 157 2.68 -25.74 13.37
C ILE A 157 2.99 -24.33 12.83
N LEU A 158 2.83 -23.32 13.68
CA LEU A 158 2.96 -21.91 13.32
C LEU A 158 4.27 -21.57 12.57
N PRO A 159 5.46 -22.02 13.00
CA PRO A 159 6.71 -21.72 12.28
C PRO A 159 6.71 -22.24 10.84
N THR A 160 6.04 -23.37 10.59
CA THR A 160 5.94 -23.98 9.26
C THR A 160 5.03 -23.16 8.33
N GLN A 161 3.91 -22.66 8.86
CA GLN A 161 3.03 -21.74 8.14
C GLN A 161 3.72 -20.39 7.85
N GLU A 162 4.46 -19.85 8.81
CA GLU A 162 5.25 -18.62 8.65
C GLU A 162 6.35 -18.79 7.58
N ALA A 163 7.04 -19.93 7.57
CA ALA A 163 8.06 -20.23 6.57
C ALA A 163 7.49 -20.29 5.15
N LEU A 164 6.30 -20.90 4.98
CA LEU A 164 5.60 -20.91 3.68
C LEU A 164 5.33 -19.49 3.19
N LEU A 165 4.71 -18.65 4.02
CA LEU A 165 4.36 -17.28 3.62
C LEU A 165 5.61 -16.42 3.37
N SER A 166 6.69 -16.62 4.14
CA SER A 166 7.95 -15.89 3.96
C SER A 166 8.63 -16.21 2.63
N SER A 167 8.48 -17.43 2.12
CA SER A 167 9.10 -17.84 0.85
C SER A 167 8.21 -17.60 -0.37
N ILE A 168 6.90 -17.40 -0.21
CA ILE A 168 5.98 -17.42 -1.36
C ILE A 168 6.09 -16.19 -2.26
N GLY A 169 6.43 -15.01 -1.72
CA GLY A 169 6.60 -13.80 -2.55
C GLY A 169 7.62 -14.02 -3.67
N VAL A 170 8.72 -14.69 -3.36
CA VAL A 170 9.77 -15.05 -4.31
C VAL A 170 9.30 -16.14 -5.28
N VAL A 171 8.52 -17.11 -4.82
CA VAL A 171 7.96 -18.17 -5.69
C VAL A 171 7.02 -17.57 -6.75
N PHE A 172 6.13 -16.66 -6.36
CA PHE A 172 5.21 -16.01 -7.29
C PHE A 172 5.95 -15.18 -8.35
N GLU A 173 7.01 -14.47 -7.95
CA GLU A 173 7.87 -13.73 -8.88
C GLU A 173 8.46 -14.66 -9.95
N GLN A 174 8.96 -15.83 -9.55
CA GLN A 174 9.54 -16.79 -10.50
C GLN A 174 8.49 -17.41 -11.42
N LEU A 175 7.29 -17.71 -10.92
CA LEU A 175 6.22 -18.35 -11.69
C LEU A 175 5.74 -17.49 -12.86
N ARG A 176 5.90 -16.16 -12.81
CA ARG A 176 5.60 -15.24 -13.92
C ARG A 176 6.22 -15.66 -15.26
N ALA A 177 7.32 -16.41 -15.22
CA ALA A 177 7.99 -16.88 -16.43
C ALA A 177 7.23 -18.00 -17.18
N ILE A 178 6.24 -18.64 -16.54
CA ILE A 178 5.57 -19.84 -17.07
C ILE A 178 4.05 -19.88 -16.86
N ILE A 179 3.45 -18.93 -16.14
CA ILE A 179 1.99 -18.82 -15.97
C ILE A 179 1.48 -17.46 -16.45
N THR A 180 0.19 -17.40 -16.76
CA THR A 180 -0.51 -16.19 -17.17
C THR A 180 -0.82 -15.27 -15.98
N LYS A 181 -1.16 -14.01 -16.28
CA LYS A 181 -1.61 -13.01 -15.30
C LYS A 181 -2.81 -13.50 -14.47
N ALA A 182 -3.82 -14.08 -15.12
CA ALA A 182 -5.03 -14.56 -14.44
C ALA A 182 -4.75 -15.75 -13.51
N GLU A 183 -3.83 -16.63 -13.92
CA GLU A 183 -3.38 -17.74 -13.09
C GLU A 183 -2.59 -17.23 -11.87
N LEU A 184 -1.67 -16.27 -12.07
CA LEU A 184 -0.92 -15.65 -10.98
C LEU A 184 -1.86 -14.96 -9.98
N GLU A 185 -2.82 -14.16 -10.46
CA GLU A 185 -3.83 -13.52 -9.62
C GLU A 185 -4.57 -14.56 -8.76
N THR A 186 -5.00 -15.66 -9.38
CA THR A 186 -5.72 -16.73 -8.70
C THR A 186 -4.87 -17.36 -7.60
N LEU A 187 -3.60 -17.67 -7.86
CA LEU A 187 -2.71 -18.27 -6.88
C LEU A 187 -2.43 -17.34 -5.69
N VAL A 188 -2.06 -16.08 -5.95
CA VAL A 188 -1.75 -15.09 -4.91
C VAL A 188 -2.99 -14.83 -4.05
N LYS A 189 -4.14 -14.59 -4.68
CA LYS A 189 -5.40 -14.32 -3.99
C LYS A 189 -5.83 -15.49 -3.12
N THR A 190 -5.82 -16.71 -3.66
CA THR A 190 -6.27 -17.90 -2.92
C THR A 190 -5.38 -18.19 -1.72
N MET A 191 -4.06 -18.04 -1.87
CA MET A 191 -3.14 -18.26 -0.75
C MET A 191 -3.31 -17.22 0.37
N LEU A 192 -3.36 -15.94 0.02
CA LEU A 192 -3.52 -14.90 1.05
C LEU A 192 -4.91 -14.96 1.70
N ASP A 193 -5.96 -15.32 0.96
CA ASP A 193 -7.30 -15.52 1.50
C ASP A 193 -7.43 -16.76 2.41
N ALA A 194 -6.58 -17.77 2.23
CA ALA A 194 -6.58 -18.98 3.04
C ALA A 194 -6.10 -18.74 4.49
N VAL A 195 -5.36 -17.66 4.75
CA VAL A 195 -4.98 -17.26 6.12
C VAL A 195 -6.22 -16.75 6.86
N PRO A 196 -6.64 -17.39 7.98
CA PRO A 196 -7.82 -16.97 8.74
C PRO A 196 -7.73 -15.52 9.21
N LYS A 197 -8.87 -14.86 9.26
CA LYS A 197 -8.96 -13.46 9.71
C LYS A 197 -8.66 -13.30 11.20
N ASP A 198 -8.87 -14.34 11.98
CA ASP A 198 -8.67 -14.46 13.42
C ASP A 198 -7.41 -15.28 13.76
N ALA A 199 -6.52 -15.46 12.78
CA ALA A 199 -5.24 -16.11 12.98
C ALA A 199 -4.39 -15.43 14.06
N GLN A 200 -3.44 -16.18 14.62
CA GLN A 200 -2.48 -15.65 15.59
C GLN A 200 -1.64 -14.52 14.95
N PRO A 201 -1.25 -13.48 15.72
CA PRO A 201 -0.52 -12.33 15.18
C PRO A 201 0.72 -12.69 14.33
N PRO A 202 1.57 -13.66 14.69
CA PRO A 202 2.73 -14.01 13.86
C PRO A 202 2.34 -14.47 12.44
N LEU A 203 1.25 -15.23 12.29
CA LEU A 203 0.78 -15.67 10.98
C LEU A 203 0.23 -14.51 10.15
N ILE A 204 -0.49 -13.59 10.80
CA ILE A 204 -0.95 -12.35 10.16
C ILE A 204 0.25 -11.50 9.71
N GLN A 205 1.27 -11.36 10.55
CA GLN A 205 2.48 -10.62 10.23
C GLN A 205 3.26 -11.27 9.08
N ALA A 206 3.37 -12.60 9.04
CA ALA A 206 3.99 -13.33 7.94
C ALA A 206 3.24 -13.09 6.61
N LYS A 207 1.90 -13.08 6.64
CA LYS A 207 1.07 -12.72 5.49
C LYS A 207 1.32 -11.28 5.01
N LEU A 208 1.34 -10.31 5.94
CA LEU A 208 1.58 -8.91 5.59
C LEU A 208 3.00 -8.69 5.06
N LYS A 209 4.01 -9.38 5.60
CA LYS A 209 5.37 -9.38 5.07
C LYS A 209 5.43 -9.96 3.67
N ALA A 210 4.73 -11.06 3.40
CA ALA A 210 4.62 -11.61 2.04
C ALA A 210 4.02 -10.59 1.05
N ILE A 211 3.00 -9.83 1.45
CA ILE A 211 2.46 -8.73 0.65
C ILE A 211 3.53 -7.65 0.43
N LYS A 212 4.25 -7.25 1.49
CA LYS A 212 5.34 -6.27 1.40
C LYS A 212 6.40 -6.70 0.40
N ASP A 213 6.85 -7.95 0.46
CA ASP A 213 7.89 -8.49 -0.42
C ASP A 213 7.44 -8.47 -1.89
N MET A 214 6.17 -8.80 -2.17
CA MET A 214 5.61 -8.70 -3.52
C MET A 214 5.54 -7.25 -4.04
N VAL A 215 5.24 -6.29 -3.17
CA VAL A 215 5.24 -4.86 -3.51
C VAL A 215 6.66 -4.33 -3.75
N SER A 216 7.63 -4.76 -2.96
CA SER A 216 9.03 -4.37 -3.12
C SER A 216 9.72 -5.07 -4.31
N GLY A 217 9.18 -6.19 -4.78
CA GLY A 217 9.71 -7.02 -5.87
C GLY A 217 9.52 -6.48 -7.29
N GLN A 218 9.83 -7.32 -8.29
CA GLN A 218 9.70 -6.95 -9.71
C GLN A 218 8.26 -7.04 -10.21
N MET A 219 7.41 -7.84 -9.55
CA MET A 219 5.97 -7.91 -9.85
C MET A 219 5.27 -6.56 -9.74
N PHE A 220 5.80 -5.63 -8.94
CA PHE A 220 5.23 -4.29 -8.79
C PHE A 220 5.80 -3.25 -9.77
N GLN A 221 6.75 -3.63 -10.63
CA GLN A 221 7.34 -2.73 -11.63
C GLN A 221 6.57 -2.72 -12.95
N ASP A 222 5.97 -3.85 -13.33
CA ASP A 222 5.16 -4.01 -14.52
C ASP A 222 3.71 -3.61 -14.24
N ASP A 223 3.10 -2.79 -15.11
CA ASP A 223 1.77 -2.20 -14.89
C ASP A 223 0.69 -3.27 -14.69
N ASP A 224 0.75 -4.35 -15.46
CA ASP A 224 -0.25 -5.42 -15.43
C ASP A 224 -0.20 -6.22 -14.13
N THR A 225 0.99 -6.66 -13.72
CA THR A 225 1.14 -7.39 -12.45
C THR A 225 1.01 -6.47 -11.23
N ARG A 226 1.44 -5.20 -11.33
CA ARG A 226 1.28 -4.21 -10.26
C ARG A 226 -0.18 -4.04 -9.89
N SER A 227 -1.07 -3.89 -10.86
CA SER A 227 -2.50 -3.72 -10.59
C SER A 227 -3.11 -4.93 -9.86
N VAL A 228 -2.69 -6.15 -10.21
CA VAL A 228 -3.12 -7.38 -9.53
C VAL A 228 -2.67 -7.38 -8.06
N ILE A 229 -1.38 -7.16 -7.82
CA ILE A 229 -0.81 -7.16 -6.46
C ILE A 229 -1.42 -6.03 -5.62
N LEU A 230 -1.60 -4.84 -6.21
CA LEU A 230 -2.19 -3.68 -5.54
C LEU A 230 -3.63 -3.96 -5.07
N ASN A 231 -4.47 -4.54 -5.93
CA ASN A 231 -5.85 -4.87 -5.58
C ASN A 231 -5.92 -5.88 -4.42
N ILE A 232 -5.08 -6.91 -4.45
CA ILE A 232 -5.00 -7.92 -3.38
C ILE A 232 -4.47 -7.29 -2.09
N ALA A 233 -3.41 -6.49 -2.17
CA ALA A 233 -2.87 -5.76 -1.02
C ALA A 233 -3.93 -4.85 -0.40
N CYS A 234 -4.64 -4.05 -1.21
CA CYS A 234 -5.68 -3.15 -0.73
C CYS A 234 -6.78 -3.87 0.04
N LYS A 235 -7.22 -5.04 -0.45
CA LYS A 235 -8.23 -5.88 0.25
C LYS A 235 -7.79 -6.26 1.66
N HIS A 236 -6.56 -6.72 1.82
CA HIS A 236 -6.05 -7.17 3.12
C HIS A 236 -5.73 -5.99 4.04
N LEU A 237 -5.03 -4.97 3.55
CA LEU A 237 -4.69 -3.77 4.31
C LEU A 237 -5.94 -3.04 4.82
N ARG A 238 -6.98 -2.92 3.99
CA ARG A 238 -8.28 -2.36 4.40
C ARG A 238 -8.87 -3.08 5.61
N THR A 239 -8.75 -4.41 5.66
CA THR A 239 -9.27 -5.21 6.77
C THR A 239 -8.54 -4.88 8.07
N HIS A 240 -7.21 -4.76 8.02
CA HIS A 240 -6.38 -4.45 9.18
C HIS A 240 -6.53 -3.00 9.64
N LEU A 241 -6.60 -2.05 8.69
CA LEU A 241 -6.93 -0.65 9.00
C LEU A 241 -8.28 -0.55 9.73
N ALA A 242 -9.32 -1.22 9.25
CA ALA A 242 -10.65 -1.17 9.86
C ALA A 242 -10.68 -1.78 11.27
N ARG A 243 -9.89 -2.84 11.50
CA ARG A 243 -9.74 -3.52 12.81
C ARG A 243 -8.77 -2.82 13.75
N ARG A 244 -7.91 -1.96 13.22
CA ARG A 244 -6.86 -1.24 13.92
C ARG A 244 -5.81 -2.19 14.52
N ASP A 245 -5.51 -3.27 13.81
CA ASP A 245 -4.44 -4.22 14.11
C ASP A 245 -3.31 -4.11 13.07
N GLU A 246 -2.10 -4.53 13.44
CA GLU A 246 -0.91 -4.53 12.57
C GLU A 246 -0.66 -3.23 11.78
N LEU A 247 -1.04 -2.09 12.38
CA LEU A 247 -1.06 -0.79 11.71
C LEU A 247 0.32 -0.32 11.25
N ARG A 248 1.38 -0.71 11.97
CA ARG A 248 2.76 -0.40 11.58
C ARG A 248 3.14 -1.08 10.27
N LEU A 249 2.84 -2.38 10.13
CA LEU A 249 3.08 -3.09 8.88
C LEU A 249 2.19 -2.53 7.76
N CYS A 250 0.94 -2.17 8.06
CA CYS A 250 0.07 -1.52 7.09
C CYS A 250 0.67 -0.21 6.58
N SER A 251 1.16 0.66 7.47
CA SER A 251 1.79 1.93 7.07
C SER A 251 3.07 1.70 6.26
N GLU A 252 3.88 0.71 6.62
CA GLU A 252 5.10 0.37 5.87
C GLU A 252 4.80 -0.12 4.45
N ILE A 253 3.79 -0.99 4.28
CA ILE A 253 3.39 -1.50 2.96
C ILE A 253 2.80 -0.37 2.11
N LEU A 254 1.92 0.46 2.68
CA LEU A 254 1.34 1.59 1.95
C LEU A 254 2.39 2.62 1.55
N ALA A 255 3.38 2.90 2.41
CA ALA A 255 4.50 3.77 2.07
C ALA A 255 5.30 3.19 0.89
N GLU A 256 5.62 1.89 0.91
CA GLU A 256 6.32 1.23 -0.20
C GLU A 256 5.53 1.32 -1.51
N ILE A 257 4.21 1.06 -1.47
CA ILE A 257 3.33 1.21 -2.65
C ILE A 257 3.43 2.63 -3.21
N LEU A 258 3.33 3.66 -2.36
CA LEU A 258 3.38 5.06 -2.79
C LEU A 258 4.75 5.44 -3.35
N ILE A 259 5.84 4.94 -2.77
CA ILE A 259 7.20 5.13 -3.30
C ILE A 259 7.30 4.55 -4.71
N LYS A 260 6.85 3.31 -4.92
CA LYS A 260 6.88 2.68 -6.26
C LYS A 260 6.01 3.40 -7.27
N LEU A 261 4.81 3.84 -6.87
CA LEU A 261 3.92 4.61 -7.75
C LEU A 261 4.50 5.99 -8.08
N HIS A 262 5.15 6.65 -7.13
CA HIS A 262 5.86 7.90 -7.37
C HIS A 262 7.01 7.69 -8.38
N GLU A 263 7.86 6.68 -8.17
CA GLU A 263 8.93 6.32 -9.10
C GLU A 263 8.39 6.02 -10.51
N ALA A 264 7.30 5.26 -10.61
CA ALA A 264 6.64 4.95 -11.88
C ALA A 264 6.11 6.23 -12.56
N LYS A 265 5.48 7.13 -11.79
CA LYS A 265 4.94 8.41 -12.30
C LYS A 265 6.07 9.31 -12.82
N VAL A 266 7.19 9.38 -12.11
CA VAL A 266 8.38 10.12 -12.53
C VAL A 266 8.96 9.53 -13.82
N LYS A 267 9.03 8.21 -13.94
CA LYS A 267 9.51 7.53 -15.16
C LYS A 267 8.59 7.75 -16.37
N SER A 268 7.27 7.83 -16.18
CA SER A 268 6.32 8.11 -17.28
C SER A 268 6.38 9.55 -17.80
N GLY A 269 7.02 10.48 -17.06
CA GLY A 269 7.13 11.88 -17.43
C GLY A 269 5.77 12.58 -17.50
N GLU A 270 5.57 13.43 -18.52
CA GLU A 270 4.37 14.25 -18.68
C GLU A 270 3.16 13.50 -19.27
N LYS A 271 3.34 12.28 -19.77
CA LYS A 271 2.21 11.50 -20.29
C LYS A 271 1.52 10.79 -19.14
N PRO A 272 0.24 11.05 -18.87
CA PRO A 272 -0.49 10.34 -17.83
C PRO A 272 -0.54 8.85 -18.16
N SER A 273 0.04 8.02 -17.30
CA SER A 273 -0.17 6.57 -17.38
C SER A 273 -1.56 6.24 -16.83
N ASN A 274 -2.44 5.75 -17.70
CA ASN A 274 -3.77 5.29 -17.30
C ASN A 274 -3.71 4.20 -16.22
N ALA A 275 -2.66 3.36 -16.23
CA ALA A 275 -2.46 2.35 -15.20
C ALA A 275 -2.20 2.98 -13.84
N ILE A 276 -1.30 3.97 -13.75
CA ILE A 276 -1.00 4.68 -12.50
C ILE A 276 -2.23 5.42 -11.97
N GLN A 277 -3.00 6.05 -12.86
CA GLN A 277 -4.27 6.72 -12.51
C GLN A 277 -5.26 5.73 -11.87
N HIS A 278 -5.44 4.56 -12.48
CA HIS A 278 -6.31 3.51 -11.93
C HIS A 278 -5.79 2.95 -10.60
N ASP A 279 -4.48 2.80 -10.46
CA ASP A 279 -3.84 2.34 -9.22
C ASP A 279 -4.06 3.35 -8.07
N LEU A 280 -3.90 4.64 -8.36
CA LEU A 280 -4.19 5.72 -7.41
C LEU A 280 -5.68 5.80 -7.05
N ASP A 281 -6.59 5.64 -8.01
CA ASP A 281 -8.04 5.54 -7.74
C ASP A 281 -8.35 4.36 -6.80
N THR A 282 -7.68 3.23 -7.00
CA THR A 282 -7.83 2.02 -6.20
C THR A 282 -7.43 2.29 -4.76
N LEU A 283 -6.29 2.95 -4.53
CA LEU A 283 -5.84 3.37 -3.20
C LEU A 283 -6.79 4.39 -2.57
N PHE A 284 -7.16 5.42 -3.34
CA PHE A 284 -7.99 6.50 -2.83
C PHE A 284 -9.37 5.98 -2.41
N SER A 285 -9.95 5.05 -3.16
CA SER A 285 -11.28 4.51 -2.85
C SER A 285 -11.28 3.43 -1.77
N ASN A 286 -10.26 2.57 -1.72
CA ASN A 286 -10.28 1.40 -0.82
C ASN A 286 -9.53 1.64 0.49
N ILE A 287 -8.49 2.47 0.49
CA ILE A 287 -7.62 2.68 1.64
C ILE A 287 -7.90 3.99 2.36
N PHE A 288 -8.03 5.10 1.61
CA PHE A 288 -8.10 6.43 2.20
C PHE A 288 -9.18 6.60 3.28
N PRO A 289 -10.45 6.16 3.08
CA PRO A 289 -11.48 6.30 4.12
C PRO A 289 -11.17 5.53 5.40
N ASN A 290 -10.64 4.30 5.28
CA ASN A 290 -10.27 3.48 6.44
C ASN A 290 -9.07 4.08 7.17
N MET A 291 -8.10 4.63 6.42
CA MET A 291 -6.95 5.31 7.00
C MET A 291 -7.36 6.57 7.75
N MET A 292 -8.25 7.40 7.19
CA MET A 292 -8.79 8.57 7.89
C MET A 292 -9.51 8.17 9.18
N GLN A 293 -10.39 7.17 9.12
CA GLN A 293 -11.09 6.68 10.31
C GLN A 293 -10.14 6.19 11.39
N THR A 294 -9.07 5.50 11.00
CA THR A 294 -8.06 5.03 11.95
C THR A 294 -7.25 6.18 12.54
N ILE A 295 -6.85 7.17 11.75
CA ILE A 295 -6.17 8.38 12.23
C ILE A 295 -7.04 9.12 13.25
N THR A 296 -8.32 9.38 12.94
CA THR A 296 -9.25 10.07 13.84
C THR A 296 -9.39 9.35 15.18
N VAL A 297 -9.51 8.02 15.16
CA VAL A 297 -9.68 7.23 16.39
C VAL A 297 -8.40 7.19 17.22
N LEU A 298 -7.24 7.05 16.58
CA LEU A 298 -5.96 6.99 17.27
C LEU A 298 -5.50 8.34 17.83
N GLY A 299 -5.83 9.45 17.15
CA GLY A 299 -5.54 10.80 17.62
C GLY A 299 -6.16 11.08 18.99
N ASN A 300 -7.38 10.59 19.22
CA ASN A 300 -8.05 10.70 20.51
C ASN A 300 -7.51 9.75 21.59
N GLY A 301 -6.69 8.76 21.20
CA GLY A 301 -6.21 7.67 22.07
C GLY A 301 -4.72 7.73 22.45
N GLY A 302 -3.99 8.78 22.06
CA GLY A 302 -2.60 9.00 22.47
C GLY A 302 -1.53 8.16 21.74
N ASN A 303 -1.83 7.62 20.55
CA ASN A 303 -0.91 6.76 19.79
C ASN A 303 -0.14 7.55 18.71
N GLU A 304 0.58 8.59 19.14
CA GLU A 304 1.14 9.64 18.27
C GLU A 304 2.03 9.10 17.14
N SER A 305 2.94 8.15 17.43
CA SER A 305 3.87 7.62 16.42
C SER A 305 3.16 6.93 15.24
N LEU A 306 2.08 6.19 15.52
CA LEU A 306 1.27 5.54 14.48
C LEU A 306 0.44 6.56 13.69
N VAL A 307 -0.10 7.57 14.37
CA VAL A 307 -0.80 8.68 13.72
C VAL A 307 0.14 9.40 12.73
N CYS A 308 1.38 9.70 13.14
CA CYS A 308 2.38 10.30 12.26
C CYS A 308 2.65 9.45 11.03
N SER A 309 2.82 8.13 11.21
CA SER A 309 3.12 7.19 10.12
C SER A 309 1.97 7.09 9.11
N LEU A 310 0.73 6.97 9.60
CA LEU A 310 -0.46 6.90 8.74
C LEU A 310 -0.74 8.24 8.06
N PHE A 311 -0.54 9.36 8.74
CA PHE A 311 -0.72 10.68 8.15
C PHE A 311 0.35 10.97 7.08
N ALA A 312 1.59 10.52 7.25
CA ALA A 312 2.61 10.61 6.21
C ALA A 312 2.22 9.83 4.94
N VAL A 313 1.64 8.63 5.10
CA VAL A 313 1.06 7.85 3.99
C VAL A 313 -0.12 8.60 3.35
N MET A 314 -0.99 9.21 4.15
CA MET A 314 -2.11 10.02 3.66
C MET A 314 -1.63 11.20 2.82
N LEU A 315 -0.64 11.95 3.31
CA LEU A 315 0.01 13.04 2.56
C LEU A 315 0.63 12.54 1.25
N GLY A 316 1.37 11.43 1.30
CA GLY A 316 2.01 10.85 0.12
C GLY A 316 1.00 10.43 -0.95
N LEU A 317 -0.15 9.87 -0.55
CA LEU A 317 -1.23 9.56 -1.48
C LEU A 317 -1.82 10.84 -2.08
N MET A 318 -2.21 11.82 -1.25
CA MET A 318 -2.77 13.09 -1.73
C MET A 318 -1.83 13.84 -2.67
N GLN A 319 -0.52 13.75 -2.44
CA GLN A 319 0.50 14.35 -3.32
C GLN A 319 0.47 13.76 -4.75
N LEU A 320 0.09 12.48 -4.89
CA LEU A 320 0.04 11.81 -6.18
C LEU A 320 -1.29 12.00 -6.92
N LEU A 321 -2.36 12.35 -6.21
CA LEU A 321 -3.69 12.58 -6.77
C LEU A 321 -3.74 13.86 -7.63
N ASP A 322 -4.72 13.88 -8.52
CA ASP A 322 -5.11 15.03 -9.34
C ASP A 322 -6.64 15.20 -9.32
N GLU A 323 -7.12 16.29 -9.92
CA GLU A 323 -8.54 16.64 -10.01
C GLU A 323 -9.44 15.48 -10.46
N SER A 324 -8.95 14.65 -11.39
CA SER A 324 -9.74 13.57 -11.96
C SER A 324 -10.03 12.46 -10.93
N HIS A 325 -9.10 12.22 -10.00
CA HIS A 325 -9.30 11.25 -8.91
C HIS A 325 -10.35 11.74 -7.91
N TYR A 326 -10.32 13.03 -7.56
CA TYR A 326 -11.31 13.63 -6.67
C TYR A 326 -12.70 13.62 -7.32
N GLN A 327 -12.81 13.97 -8.60
CA GLN A 327 -14.06 13.89 -9.33
C GLN A 327 -14.66 12.47 -9.30
N ARG A 328 -13.85 11.45 -9.61
CA ARG A 328 -14.30 10.04 -9.56
C ARG A 328 -14.68 9.60 -8.13
N MET A 329 -13.99 10.08 -7.10
CA MET A 329 -14.37 9.84 -5.71
C MET A 329 -15.75 10.44 -5.40
N TRP A 330 -16.00 11.69 -5.80
CA TRP A 330 -17.29 12.33 -5.60
C TRP A 330 -18.41 11.58 -6.31
N ASP A 331 -18.22 11.17 -7.56
CA ASP A 331 -19.20 10.39 -8.32
C ASP A 331 -19.53 9.05 -7.63
N ARG A 332 -18.51 8.37 -7.08
CA ARG A 332 -18.68 7.12 -6.32
C ARG A 332 -19.50 7.33 -5.04
N LEU A 333 -19.13 8.31 -4.22
CA LEU A 333 -19.84 8.62 -2.97
C LEU A 333 -21.27 9.13 -3.23
N CYS A 334 -21.52 9.75 -4.39
CA CYS A 334 -22.85 10.23 -4.77
C CYS A 334 -23.81 9.14 -5.29
N SER A 335 -23.31 7.93 -5.58
CA SER A 335 -24.11 6.88 -6.26
C SER A 335 -25.33 6.41 -5.44
N GLY A 336 -25.40 6.72 -4.14
CA GLY A 336 -26.54 6.43 -3.25
C GLY A 336 -27.60 7.54 -3.15
N GLY A 337 -27.46 8.66 -3.88
CA GLY A 337 -28.46 9.73 -3.94
C GLY A 337 -28.54 10.67 -2.71
N ASN A 338 -27.78 10.38 -1.63
CA ASN A 338 -27.70 11.24 -0.45
C ASN A 338 -26.28 11.83 -0.32
N ASN A 339 -26.19 13.12 0.01
CA ASN A 339 -24.93 13.83 0.23
C ASN A 339 -24.22 13.44 1.55
N LYS A 340 -24.80 12.53 2.35
CA LYS A 340 -24.26 12.10 3.65
C LYS A 340 -22.82 11.60 3.56
N ASP A 341 -22.52 10.68 2.66
CA ASP A 341 -21.19 10.06 2.57
C ASP A 341 -20.12 11.08 2.14
N VAL A 342 -20.49 12.00 1.23
CA VAL A 342 -19.63 13.12 0.83
C VAL A 342 -19.39 14.07 2.00
N LYS A 343 -20.44 14.41 2.76
CA LYS A 343 -20.34 15.27 3.96
C LYS A 343 -19.40 14.66 4.99
N GLU A 344 -19.60 13.38 5.33
CA GLU A 344 -18.79 12.69 6.33
C GLU A 344 -17.32 12.61 5.89
N PHE A 345 -17.07 12.33 4.61
CA PHE A 345 -15.73 12.31 4.03
C PHE A 345 -15.03 13.68 4.16
N ILE A 346 -15.68 14.76 3.69
CA ILE A 346 -15.10 16.11 3.74
C ILE A 346 -14.87 16.55 5.19
N GLN A 347 -15.87 16.35 6.06
CA GLN A 347 -15.76 16.72 7.47
C GLN A 347 -14.60 16.01 8.15
N GLN A 348 -14.41 14.72 7.86
CA GLN A 348 -13.31 13.95 8.42
C GLN A 348 -11.94 14.44 7.92
N CYS A 349 -11.80 14.71 6.62
CA CYS A 349 -10.58 15.34 6.09
C CYS A 349 -10.27 16.66 6.79
N LEU A 350 -11.27 17.55 6.90
CA LEU A 350 -11.11 18.87 7.51
C LEU A 350 -10.73 18.79 8.98
N ASN A 351 -11.32 17.87 9.74
CA ASN A 351 -10.96 17.67 11.14
C ASN A 351 -9.49 17.22 11.28
N ILE A 352 -9.04 16.25 10.48
CA ILE A 352 -7.65 15.79 10.51
C ILE A 352 -6.70 16.94 10.13
N PHE A 353 -7.03 17.75 9.12
CA PHE A 353 -6.22 18.91 8.73
C PHE A 353 -6.17 19.96 9.84
N LYS A 354 -7.31 20.25 10.47
CA LYS A 354 -7.39 21.17 11.59
C LYS A 354 -6.44 20.75 12.71
N ASP A 355 -6.55 19.50 13.16
CA ASP A 355 -5.74 18.98 14.26
C ASP A 355 -4.23 19.09 13.98
N ILE A 356 -3.80 18.75 12.76
CA ILE A 356 -2.38 18.79 12.36
C ILE A 356 -1.86 20.22 12.26
N LEU A 357 -2.66 21.14 11.72
CA LEU A 357 -2.27 22.54 11.56
C LEU A 357 -2.25 23.29 12.91
N GLU A 358 -3.23 23.06 13.78
CA GLU A 358 -3.26 23.65 15.13
C GLU A 358 -2.07 23.21 15.98
N GLN A 359 -1.54 22.02 15.72
CA GLN A 359 -0.34 21.49 16.38
C GLN A 359 0.98 21.91 15.68
N ASP A 360 0.94 22.87 14.74
CA ASP A 360 2.08 23.35 13.94
C ASP A 360 2.94 22.21 13.35
N TRP A 361 2.28 21.20 12.77
CA TRP A 361 2.95 20.06 12.17
C TRP A 361 3.89 19.32 13.13
N ILE A 362 3.48 19.09 14.38
CA ILE A 362 4.28 18.36 15.39
C ILE A 362 4.75 16.97 14.93
N ILE A 363 4.08 16.40 13.93
CA ILE A 363 4.47 15.16 13.26
C ILE A 363 5.88 15.24 12.61
N PHE A 364 6.35 16.44 12.30
CA PHE A 364 7.67 16.71 11.74
C PHE A 364 8.54 17.42 12.77
N SER A 365 9.85 17.18 12.71
CA SER A 365 10.78 17.99 13.49
C SER A 365 10.63 19.47 13.13
N LYS A 366 10.84 20.36 14.11
CA LYS A 366 10.71 21.82 13.93
C LYS A 366 11.60 22.36 12.81
N ASP A 367 12.75 21.73 12.58
CA ASP A 367 13.72 22.14 11.57
C ASP A 367 13.40 21.62 10.15
N TRP A 368 12.39 20.75 10.00
CA TRP A 368 12.03 20.14 8.72
C TRP A 368 11.15 21.05 7.86
N LEU A 369 11.60 22.28 7.66
CA LEU A 369 10.84 23.29 6.93
C LEU A 369 10.50 22.86 5.49
N VAL A 370 11.42 22.17 4.80
CA VAL A 370 11.17 21.66 3.45
C VAL A 370 10.00 20.67 3.43
N MET A 371 9.90 19.83 4.45
CA MET A 371 8.80 18.88 4.60
C MET A 371 7.50 19.61 4.94
N LYS A 372 7.52 20.56 5.89
CA LYS A 372 6.35 21.39 6.22
C LYS A 372 5.83 22.16 4.98
N MET A 373 6.72 22.73 4.18
CA MET A 373 6.34 23.46 2.95
C MET A 373 5.73 22.54 1.90
N SER A 374 6.33 21.36 1.69
CA SER A 374 5.81 20.36 0.76
C SER A 374 4.43 19.84 1.20
N ALA A 375 4.26 19.57 2.49
CA ALA A 375 2.99 19.11 3.05
C ALA A 375 1.91 20.20 2.98
N ASN A 376 2.25 21.47 3.25
CA ASN A 376 1.33 22.60 3.09
C ASN A 376 0.84 22.74 1.65
N GLU A 377 1.71 22.57 0.65
CA GLU A 377 1.29 22.64 -0.76
C GLU A 377 0.31 21.52 -1.12
N VAL A 378 0.52 20.31 -0.60
CA VAL A 378 -0.42 19.17 -0.78
C VAL A 378 -1.76 19.45 -0.11
N LEU A 379 -1.76 19.97 1.13
CA LEU A 379 -2.99 20.34 1.85
C LEU A 379 -3.74 21.46 1.12
N ARG A 380 -3.03 22.48 0.62
CA ARG A 380 -3.62 23.59 -0.13
C ARG A 380 -4.38 23.08 -1.37
N LYS A 381 -3.73 22.26 -2.20
CA LYS A 381 -4.37 21.64 -3.38
C LYS A 381 -5.54 20.73 -2.99
N THR A 382 -5.39 19.97 -1.91
CA THR A 382 -6.48 19.10 -1.44
C THR A 382 -7.67 19.94 -0.98
N LEU A 383 -7.46 21.05 -0.27
CA LEU A 383 -8.52 21.97 0.12
C LEU A 383 -9.23 22.58 -1.08
N GLU A 384 -8.53 22.87 -2.19
CA GLU A 384 -9.15 23.29 -3.47
C GLU A 384 -10.13 22.23 -4.00
N GLU A 385 -9.75 20.95 -3.95
CA GLU A 385 -10.61 19.86 -4.38
C GLU A 385 -11.79 19.61 -3.43
N LEU A 386 -11.59 19.77 -2.11
CA LEU A 386 -12.66 19.66 -1.11
C LEU A 386 -13.65 20.83 -1.18
N ALA A 387 -13.24 21.99 -1.69
CA ALA A 387 -14.10 23.16 -1.84
C ALA A 387 -15.19 22.97 -2.90
N LYS A 388 -14.91 22.21 -3.97
CA LYS A 388 -15.83 21.99 -5.09
C LYS A 388 -17.19 21.44 -4.63
N PRO A 389 -17.28 20.28 -3.92
CA PRO A 389 -18.55 19.73 -3.45
C PRO A 389 -19.31 20.65 -2.50
N LEU A 390 -18.64 21.53 -1.74
CA LEU A 390 -19.33 22.52 -0.90
C LEU A 390 -20.23 23.42 -1.74
N VAL A 391 -19.73 23.89 -2.89
CA VAL A 391 -20.46 24.78 -3.79
C VAL A 391 -21.57 24.02 -4.52
N TYR A 392 -21.28 22.90 -5.19
CA TYR A 392 -22.29 22.25 -6.05
C TYR A 392 -23.25 21.31 -5.31
N ARG A 393 -22.98 20.92 -4.04
CA ARG A 393 -23.89 20.06 -3.24
C ARG A 393 -24.41 20.71 -1.98
N PHE A 394 -23.60 21.50 -1.28
CA PHE A 394 -23.91 21.98 0.08
C PHE A 394 -24.20 23.47 0.17
N LEU A 395 -24.59 24.10 -0.94
CA LEU A 395 -24.95 25.53 -1.03
C LEU A 395 -26.40 25.75 -1.48
N GLY A 396 -27.09 24.72 -1.95
CA GLY A 396 -28.45 24.84 -2.46
C GLY A 396 -29.46 25.17 -1.34
N PRO A 397 -30.63 25.76 -1.67
CA PRO A 397 -31.60 26.21 -0.67
C PRO A 397 -32.07 25.14 0.33
N GLN A 398 -32.12 23.88 -0.09
CA GLN A 398 -32.54 22.73 0.71
C GLN A 398 -31.37 21.82 1.12
N SER A 399 -30.15 22.15 0.71
CA SER A 399 -28.96 21.34 0.93
C SER A 399 -27.82 22.10 1.61
N PHE A 400 -28.05 23.36 1.97
CA PHE A 400 -27.07 24.21 2.62
C PHE A 400 -26.62 23.62 3.97
N ASP A 401 -25.31 23.40 4.11
CA ASP A 401 -24.71 22.84 5.31
C ASP A 401 -23.77 23.85 5.98
N SER A 402 -24.33 24.70 6.85
CA SER A 402 -23.57 25.77 7.50
C SER A 402 -22.38 25.26 8.32
N GLN A 403 -22.51 24.09 8.96
CA GLN A 403 -21.44 23.51 9.78
C GLN A 403 -20.25 23.09 8.93
N LEU A 404 -20.50 22.42 7.80
CA LEU A 404 -19.43 21.94 6.93
C LEU A 404 -18.66 23.11 6.29
N TRP A 405 -19.38 24.15 5.84
CA TRP A 405 -18.78 25.39 5.34
C TRP A 405 -17.96 26.11 6.43
N TRP A 406 -18.47 26.15 7.66
CA TRP A 406 -17.75 26.73 8.79
C TRP A 406 -16.45 25.96 9.07
N SER A 407 -16.48 24.62 9.08
CA SER A 407 -15.29 23.79 9.24
C SER A 407 -14.26 24.06 8.15
N TYR A 408 -14.71 24.23 6.90
CA TYR A 408 -13.83 24.56 5.79
C TYR A 408 -13.14 25.92 5.98
N PHE A 409 -13.90 26.99 6.28
CA PHE A 409 -13.31 28.31 6.53
C PHE A 409 -12.36 28.30 7.74
N SER A 410 -12.73 27.59 8.81
CA SER A 410 -11.87 27.44 9.98
C SER A 410 -10.51 26.84 9.62
N VAL A 411 -10.48 25.74 8.85
CA VAL A 411 -9.21 25.13 8.40
C VAL A 411 -8.44 26.06 7.48
N ALA A 412 -9.11 26.73 6.54
CA ALA A 412 -8.47 27.66 5.62
C ALA A 412 -7.83 28.86 6.34
N VAL A 413 -8.49 29.41 7.37
CA VAL A 413 -7.91 30.48 8.20
C VAL A 413 -6.71 29.98 9.00
N ILE A 414 -6.83 28.83 9.67
CA ILE A 414 -5.71 28.23 10.42
C ILE A 414 -4.51 27.99 9.49
N PHE A 415 -4.76 27.50 8.27
CA PHE A 415 -3.72 27.33 7.26
C PHE A 415 -2.98 28.64 6.94
N LEU A 416 -3.70 29.77 6.82
CA LEU A 416 -3.10 31.08 6.53
C LEU A 416 -2.29 31.65 7.70
N THR A 417 -2.75 31.43 8.93
CA THR A 417 -2.22 32.07 10.13
C THR A 417 -1.15 31.22 10.83
N GLN A 418 -1.00 29.95 10.46
CA GLN A 418 -0.02 29.05 11.07
C GLN A 418 1.42 29.61 11.03
N PRO A 419 2.26 29.33 12.05
CA PRO A 419 3.63 29.87 12.13
C PRO A 419 4.51 29.50 10.94
N SER A 420 4.38 28.27 10.44
CA SER A 420 5.22 27.77 9.34
C SER A 420 5.10 28.58 8.05
N LEU A 421 3.96 29.26 7.82
CA LEU A 421 3.73 30.09 6.64
C LEU A 421 3.96 31.59 6.89
N GLN A 422 4.33 32.01 8.11
CA GLN A 422 4.71 33.40 8.38
C GLN A 422 6.15 33.67 7.91
N ILE A 423 6.33 33.64 6.59
CA ILE A 423 7.64 33.63 5.94
C ILE A 423 8.49 34.88 6.21
N GLU A 424 7.88 35.97 6.69
CA GLU A 424 8.54 37.20 7.14
C GLU A 424 9.40 36.98 8.38
N GLN A 425 9.11 35.94 9.17
CA GLN A 425 9.89 35.56 10.35
C GLN A 425 11.20 34.85 9.97
N TYR A 426 11.35 34.42 8.71
CA TYR A 426 12.56 33.78 8.22
C TYR A 426 13.57 34.80 7.66
N HIS A 427 14.85 34.47 7.77
CA HIS A 427 15.92 35.22 7.10
C HIS A 427 15.69 35.35 5.59
N GLU A 428 16.12 36.46 5.00
CA GLU A 428 15.83 36.84 3.62
C GLU A 428 16.18 35.75 2.59
N THR A 429 17.34 35.12 2.71
CA THR A 429 17.78 34.03 1.82
C THR A 429 16.81 32.84 1.84
N LYS A 430 16.36 32.46 3.05
CA LYS A 430 15.41 31.36 3.25
C LYS A 430 14.03 31.75 2.69
N ARG A 431 13.55 32.96 2.99
CA ARG A 431 12.30 33.50 2.46
C ARG A 431 12.29 33.52 0.93
N ARG A 432 13.35 34.01 0.30
CA ARG A 432 13.50 34.06 -1.17
C ARG A 432 13.45 32.66 -1.78
N LYS A 433 14.08 31.67 -1.15
CA LYS A 433 14.07 30.28 -1.62
C LYS A 433 12.69 29.62 -1.50
N ILE A 434 11.96 29.89 -0.41
CA ILE A 434 10.57 29.42 -0.25
C ILE A 434 9.70 29.99 -1.38
N LEU A 435 9.72 31.31 -1.54
CA LEU A 435 8.93 32.02 -2.56
C LEU A 435 9.27 31.56 -3.98
N SER A 436 10.55 31.34 -4.30
CA SER A 436 10.94 30.86 -5.62
C SER A 436 10.49 29.43 -5.92
N THR A 437 10.27 28.60 -4.90
CA THR A 437 10.00 27.17 -5.05
C THR A 437 8.51 26.87 -4.95
N HIS A 438 7.80 27.51 -4.01
CA HIS A 438 6.39 27.23 -3.71
C HIS A 438 5.46 28.43 -3.99
N GLY A 439 6.01 29.62 -4.28
CA GLY A 439 5.24 30.86 -4.21
C GLY A 439 4.84 31.21 -2.78
N ASP A 440 3.96 32.20 -2.63
CA ASP A 440 3.30 32.48 -1.36
C ASP A 440 1.97 31.71 -1.30
N MET A 441 2.00 30.53 -0.69
CA MET A 441 0.82 29.67 -0.53
C MET A 441 -0.33 30.36 0.20
N ARG A 442 -0.03 31.37 1.03
CA ARG A 442 -1.07 32.13 1.74
C ARG A 442 -1.90 32.96 0.77
N VAL A 443 -1.28 33.55 -0.25
CA VAL A 443 -1.98 34.33 -1.27
C VAL A 443 -2.99 33.46 -2.03
N ALA A 444 -2.56 32.27 -2.47
CA ALA A 444 -3.44 31.33 -3.18
C ALA A 444 -4.64 30.90 -2.32
N MET A 445 -4.39 30.50 -1.07
CA MET A 445 -5.47 30.12 -0.14
C MET A 445 -6.38 31.31 0.20
N GLY A 446 -5.85 32.53 0.31
CA GLY A 446 -6.67 33.72 0.53
C GLY A 446 -7.62 34.01 -0.64
N PHE A 447 -7.16 33.89 -1.87
CA PHE A 447 -8.05 33.99 -3.05
C PHE A 447 -9.11 32.89 -3.08
N GLN A 448 -8.77 31.68 -2.63
CA GLN A 448 -9.72 30.60 -2.49
C GLN A 448 -10.79 30.90 -1.42
N ILE A 449 -10.41 31.45 -0.26
CA ILE A 449 -11.36 31.93 0.75
C ILE A 449 -12.29 32.99 0.17
N LEU A 450 -11.75 33.98 -0.56
CA LEU A 450 -12.56 35.02 -1.20
C LEU A 450 -13.55 34.44 -2.21
N SER A 451 -13.09 33.54 -3.06
CA SER A 451 -13.93 32.87 -4.05
C SER A 451 -15.06 32.12 -3.37
N MET A 452 -14.75 31.35 -2.32
CA MET A 452 -15.76 30.61 -1.55
C MET A 452 -16.73 31.54 -0.81
N TRP A 453 -16.25 32.62 -0.21
CA TRP A 453 -17.10 33.64 0.44
C TRP A 453 -18.06 34.29 -0.55
N ALA A 454 -17.60 34.60 -1.76
CA ALA A 454 -18.43 35.18 -2.81
C ALA A 454 -19.59 34.26 -3.23
N GLN A 455 -19.39 32.93 -3.20
CA GLN A 455 -20.43 31.96 -3.56
C GLN A 455 -21.59 31.92 -2.55
N LEU A 456 -21.39 32.31 -1.29
CA LEU A 456 -22.38 32.12 -0.22
C LEU A 456 -23.69 32.89 -0.42
N GLY A 457 -23.71 33.97 -1.20
CA GLY A 457 -24.91 34.80 -1.41
C GLY A 457 -25.56 35.23 -0.08
N GLU A 458 -26.86 35.02 0.08
CA GLU A 458 -27.61 35.33 1.30
C GLU A 458 -27.16 34.51 2.52
N HIS A 459 -26.54 33.34 2.31
CA HIS A 459 -26.08 32.49 3.41
C HIS A 459 -24.90 33.09 4.18
N LYS A 460 -24.27 34.17 3.69
CA LYS A 460 -23.20 34.90 4.39
C LYS A 460 -23.62 35.30 5.81
N LEU A 461 -24.87 35.71 6.01
CA LEU A 461 -25.41 36.14 7.30
C LEU A 461 -25.25 35.07 8.41
N HIS A 462 -25.26 33.78 8.07
CA HIS A 462 -25.04 32.70 9.03
C HIS A 462 -23.62 32.67 9.59
N PHE A 463 -22.64 33.20 8.84
CA PHE A 463 -21.23 33.10 9.18
C PHE A 463 -20.67 34.36 9.81
N ILE A 464 -21.21 35.54 9.48
CA ILE A 464 -20.68 36.84 9.94
C ILE A 464 -20.35 36.85 11.43
N PRO A 465 -21.26 36.45 12.35
CA PRO A 465 -20.97 36.49 13.80
C PRO A 465 -19.74 35.66 14.21
N SER A 466 -19.48 34.57 13.49
CA SER A 466 -18.40 33.61 13.78
C SER A 466 -17.12 33.85 12.98
N MET A 467 -17.20 34.51 11.81
CA MET A 467 -16.09 34.66 10.86
C MET A 467 -15.40 36.02 10.92
N VAL A 468 -15.99 37.02 11.58
CA VAL A 468 -15.33 38.33 11.78
C VAL A 468 -13.98 38.16 12.47
N GLY A 469 -13.92 37.42 13.59
CA GLY A 469 -12.66 37.16 14.32
C GLY A 469 -11.61 36.45 13.45
N PRO A 470 -11.91 35.27 12.89
CA PRO A 470 -11.00 34.55 11.99
C PRO A 470 -10.48 35.40 10.82
N PHE A 471 -11.34 36.18 10.16
CA PHE A 471 -10.87 37.06 9.08
C PHE A 471 -10.05 38.25 9.58
N LEU A 472 -10.29 38.75 10.80
CA LEU A 472 -9.40 39.74 11.40
C LEU A 472 -7.99 39.16 11.56
N GLU A 473 -7.84 37.90 11.97
CA GLU A 473 -6.52 37.25 12.02
C GLU A 473 -5.84 37.21 10.65
N VAL A 474 -6.59 36.96 9.58
CA VAL A 474 -6.06 37.02 8.20
C VAL A 474 -5.55 38.43 7.86
N THR A 475 -6.18 39.51 8.34
CA THR A 475 -5.66 40.88 8.11
C THR A 475 -4.32 41.16 8.79
N LEU A 476 -4.02 40.43 9.87
CA LEU A 476 -2.77 40.55 10.62
C LEU A 476 -1.61 39.85 9.92
N VAL A 477 -1.88 38.95 8.97
CA VAL A 477 -0.85 38.35 8.11
C VAL A 477 -0.15 39.48 7.34
N PRO A 478 1.19 39.59 7.41
CA PRO A 478 1.95 40.69 6.82
C PRO A 478 2.11 40.54 5.29
N GLU A 479 1.00 40.30 4.58
CA GLU A 479 0.91 40.17 3.14
C GLU A 479 -0.14 41.15 2.56
N PRO A 480 0.27 42.19 1.81
CA PRO A 480 -0.63 43.24 1.34
C PRO A 480 -1.82 42.75 0.51
N ALA A 481 -1.63 41.73 -0.33
CA ALA A 481 -2.72 41.20 -1.16
C ALA A 481 -3.85 40.60 -0.30
N LEU A 482 -3.47 39.85 0.75
CA LEU A 482 -4.41 39.27 1.70
C LEU A 482 -5.14 40.35 2.51
N ARG A 483 -4.42 41.35 3.00
CA ARG A 483 -5.05 42.45 3.73
C ARG A 483 -6.10 43.18 2.88
N LYS A 484 -5.78 43.47 1.62
CA LYS A 484 -6.72 44.10 0.68
C LYS A 484 -7.94 43.22 0.41
N ALA A 485 -7.71 41.92 0.18
CA ALA A 485 -8.75 40.93 0.01
C ALA A 485 -9.70 40.90 1.23
N THR A 486 -9.18 40.81 2.44
CA THR A 486 -10.02 40.72 3.62
C THR A 486 -10.83 42.00 3.88
N PHE A 487 -10.32 43.18 3.54
CA PHE A 487 -11.14 44.40 3.58
C PHE A 487 -12.36 44.34 2.66
N THR A 488 -12.25 43.71 1.49
CA THR A 488 -13.41 43.51 0.62
C THR A 488 -14.44 42.57 1.24
N VAL A 489 -14.00 41.57 2.01
CA VAL A 489 -14.90 40.69 2.77
C VAL A 489 -15.61 41.46 3.87
N PHE A 490 -14.91 42.26 4.68
CA PHE A 490 -15.54 43.07 5.72
C PHE A 490 -16.55 44.08 5.17
N TYR A 491 -16.23 44.71 4.04
CA TYR A 491 -17.17 45.60 3.38
C TYR A 491 -18.45 44.86 2.96
N ASP A 492 -18.31 43.69 2.35
CA ASP A 492 -19.42 42.83 1.95
C ASP A 492 -20.23 42.31 3.16
N MET A 493 -19.57 41.97 4.28
CA MET A 493 -20.24 41.62 5.54
C MET A 493 -21.14 42.76 6.03
N MET A 494 -20.62 44.00 6.09
CA MET A 494 -21.39 45.18 6.50
C MET A 494 -22.57 45.45 5.56
N GLN A 495 -22.38 45.30 4.25
CA GLN A 495 -23.46 45.44 3.27
C GLN A 495 -24.57 44.40 3.49
N CYS A 496 -24.21 43.13 3.73
CA CYS A 496 -25.17 42.07 4.00
C CYS A 496 -26.01 42.37 5.26
N GLU A 497 -25.37 42.79 6.35
CA GLU A 497 -26.08 43.16 7.59
C GLU A 497 -26.99 44.37 7.39
N GLN A 498 -26.54 45.39 6.66
CA GLN A 498 -27.33 46.58 6.37
C GLN A 498 -28.58 46.25 5.53
N VAL A 499 -28.44 45.44 4.49
CA VAL A 499 -29.55 44.99 3.64
C VAL A 499 -30.55 44.17 4.46
N SER A 500 -30.07 43.23 5.28
CA SER A 500 -30.91 42.45 6.20
C SER A 500 -31.71 43.34 7.15
N PHE A 501 -31.06 44.34 7.75
CA PHE A 501 -31.71 45.29 8.65
C PHE A 501 -32.78 46.14 7.93
N GLN A 502 -32.50 46.62 6.71
CA GLN A 502 -33.47 47.37 5.90
C GLN A 502 -34.69 46.52 5.52
N PHE A 503 -34.50 45.25 5.16
CA PHE A 503 -35.60 44.32 4.89
C PHE A 503 -36.48 44.09 6.13
N SER A 504 -35.86 43.99 7.31
CA SER A 504 -36.62 43.83 8.57
C SER A 504 -37.47 45.05 8.90
N LEU A 505 -36.99 46.27 8.60
CA LEU A 505 -37.71 47.52 8.77
C LEU A 505 -38.85 47.72 7.77
N SER A 506 -38.76 47.17 6.55
CA SER A 506 -39.81 47.29 5.53
C SER A 506 -40.97 46.28 5.69
N ASN A 507 -40.77 45.23 6.49
CA ASN A 507 -41.77 44.18 6.74
C ASN A 507 -42.48 44.34 8.11
N HIS A 508 -42.19 45.44 8.81
CA HIS A 508 -42.89 45.92 10.00
C HIS A 508 -43.56 47.26 9.66
#